data_AF-A0A1Y1KKA3-F1
#
_entry.id   AF-A0A1Y1KKA3-F1
#
_cell.length_a   1.000
_cell.length_b   1.000
_cell.length_c   1.000
_cell.angle_alpha   90.00
_cell.angle_beta   90.00
_cell.angle_gamma   90.00
#
_symmetry.space_group_name_H-M   'P 1'
#
loop_
_entity.id
_entity.type
_entity.pdbx_description
1 polymer ?
#
loop_
_entity_poly.entity_id
_entity_poly.type
_entity_poly.pdbx_seq_one_letter_code
_entity_poly.pdbx_strand_id
1 'polypeptide(L)'
;MDKESRYIFDLNLDSLDLVGDDIQKLSVIQNLPQLLQTDPNQTYSRIIPKILQELPNASCEFHVLVSKAFKILMEKQAPPNLFHTVLQGIDVRDSIAASAWMDTLIAIIPVLSETQIKQEIIRLVNHKSLLSQPVLSRIASCKLLGKIAVHKDLDSTE
;
A
#
# COMPACT_ATOMS: atom_id res chain seq x y z
N MET A 1 -0.72 -25.13 -8.93
CA MET A 1 0.24 -25.12 -7.81
C MET A 1 0.65 -26.55 -7.50
N ASP A 2 1.94 -26.85 -7.58
CA ASP A 2 2.51 -28.15 -7.20
C ASP A 2 2.54 -28.31 -5.66
N LYS A 3 2.91 -29.50 -5.18
CA LYS A 3 2.90 -29.83 -3.74
C LYS A 3 3.88 -28.98 -2.93
N GLU A 4 5.04 -28.68 -3.48
CA GLU A 4 6.08 -27.89 -2.79
C GLU A 4 5.66 -26.43 -2.68
N SER A 5 5.15 -25.86 -3.77
CA SER A 5 4.57 -24.50 -3.76
C SER A 5 3.40 -24.37 -2.79
N ARG A 6 2.54 -25.40 -2.67
CA ARG A 6 1.44 -25.40 -1.70
C ARG A 6 1.95 -25.43 -0.26
N TYR A 7 2.95 -26.26 0.04
CA TYR A 7 3.54 -26.34 1.37
C TYR A 7 4.18 -25.02 1.80
N ILE A 8 4.93 -24.36 0.90
CA ILE A 8 5.52 -23.05 1.16
C ILE A 8 4.43 -22.00 1.41
N PHE A 9 3.33 -22.05 0.64
CA PHE A 9 2.21 -21.14 0.84
C PHE A 9 1.58 -21.32 2.23
N ASP A 10 1.31 -22.56 2.64
CA ASP A 10 0.71 -22.88 3.93
C ASP A 10 1.64 -22.45 5.09
N LEU A 11 2.96 -22.67 4.97
CA LEU A 11 3.95 -22.18 5.95
C LEU A 11 3.92 -20.66 6.12
N ASN A 12 3.81 -19.90 5.02
CA ASN A 12 3.70 -18.44 5.09
C ASN A 12 2.38 -18.01 5.74
N LEU A 13 1.31 -18.75 5.49
CA LEU A 13 0.00 -18.47 6.08
C LEU A 13 -0.02 -18.71 7.60
N ASP A 14 0.63 -19.79 8.05
CA ASP A 14 0.77 -20.14 9.46
C ASP A 14 1.69 -19.15 10.19
N SER A 15 2.75 -18.68 9.51
CA SER A 15 3.68 -17.68 10.06
C SER A 15 3.00 -16.36 10.44
N LEU A 16 1.90 -16.01 9.76
CA LEU A 16 1.10 -14.83 10.11
C LEU A 16 0.24 -15.02 11.38
N ASP A 17 -0.10 -16.26 11.74
CA ASP A 17 -0.91 -16.58 12.93
C ASP A 17 -0.07 -16.68 14.21
N LEU A 18 1.26 -16.72 14.08
CA LEU A 18 2.16 -16.82 15.22
C LEU A 18 2.24 -15.48 15.97
N VAL A 19 1.60 -15.44 17.14
CA VAL A 19 1.62 -14.28 18.02
C VAL A 19 3.04 -14.06 18.58
N GLY A 20 3.60 -12.87 18.35
CA GLY A 20 4.88 -12.45 18.93
C GLY A 20 6.12 -12.77 18.10
N ASP A 21 5.99 -13.35 16.90
CA ASP A 21 7.13 -13.56 15.99
C ASP A 21 7.10 -12.57 14.82
N ASP A 22 7.53 -11.33 15.11
CA ASP A 22 7.60 -10.26 14.12
C ASP A 22 8.54 -10.62 12.95
N ILE A 23 9.62 -11.37 13.21
CA ILE A 23 10.59 -11.74 12.17
C ILE A 23 9.93 -12.61 11.10
N GLN A 24 9.16 -13.61 11.52
CA GLN A 24 8.45 -14.48 10.58
C GLN A 24 7.38 -13.71 9.80
N LYS A 25 6.62 -12.84 10.46
CA LYS A 25 5.63 -11.98 9.79
C LYS A 25 6.26 -11.05 8.74
N LEU A 26 7.40 -10.43 9.07
CA LEU A 26 8.14 -9.57 8.13
C LEU A 26 8.67 -10.36 6.93
N SER A 27 9.15 -11.59 7.15
CA SER A 27 9.59 -12.50 6.08
C SER A 27 8.47 -12.80 5.08
N VAL A 28 7.24 -13.05 5.57
CA VAL A 28 6.06 -13.25 4.70
C VAL A 28 5.82 -12.05 3.79
N ILE A 29 5.91 -10.83 4.34
CA ILE A 29 5.71 -9.58 3.58
C ILE A 29 6.78 -9.43 2.49
N GLN A 30 8.05 -9.73 2.82
CA GLN A 30 9.15 -9.67 1.85
C GLN A 30 8.96 -10.66 0.69
N ASN A 31 8.34 -11.81 0.96
CA ASN A 31 8.06 -12.84 -0.04
C ASN A 31 6.77 -12.61 -0.84
N LEU A 32 5.96 -11.59 -0.51
CA LEU A 32 4.70 -11.29 -1.22
C LEU A 32 4.85 -11.21 -2.74
N PRO A 33 5.87 -10.55 -3.31
CA PRO A 33 6.02 -10.47 -4.77
C PRO A 33 6.17 -11.84 -5.43
N GLN A 34 6.79 -12.81 -4.74
CA GLN A 34 6.92 -14.18 -5.22
C GLN A 34 5.61 -14.95 -5.03
N LEU A 35 4.96 -14.82 -3.87
CA LEU A 35 3.67 -15.47 -3.59
C LEU A 35 2.59 -15.06 -4.62
N LEU A 36 2.56 -13.78 -5.01
CA LEU A 36 1.68 -13.26 -6.06
C LEU A 36 1.99 -13.83 -7.46
N GLN A 37 3.24 -14.22 -7.73
CA GLN A 37 3.60 -14.87 -8.98
C GLN A 37 3.18 -16.35 -8.99
N THR A 38 3.27 -17.01 -7.85
CA THR A 38 2.95 -18.43 -7.70
C THR A 38 1.45 -18.70 -7.65
N ASP A 39 0.71 -17.98 -6.80
CA ASP A 39 -0.75 -18.13 -6.64
C ASP A 39 -1.38 -16.78 -6.24
N PRO A 40 -1.69 -15.90 -7.21
CA PRO A 40 -2.30 -14.60 -6.93
C PRO A 40 -3.64 -14.75 -6.20
N ASN A 41 -4.48 -15.71 -6.61
CA ASN A 41 -5.82 -15.90 -6.06
C ASN A 41 -5.78 -16.24 -4.56
N GLN A 42 -4.93 -17.17 -4.16
CA GLN A 42 -4.79 -17.49 -2.75
C GLN A 42 -4.08 -16.39 -1.96
N THR A 43 -3.08 -15.74 -2.55
CA THR A 43 -2.40 -14.63 -1.89
C THR A 43 -3.41 -13.52 -1.55
N TYR A 44 -4.25 -13.12 -2.51
CA TYR A 44 -5.29 -12.11 -2.29
C TYR A 44 -6.40 -12.55 -1.34
N SER A 45 -6.79 -13.83 -1.35
CA SER A 45 -7.91 -14.31 -0.52
C SER A 45 -7.53 -14.70 0.90
N ARG A 46 -6.25 -15.02 1.16
CA ARG A 46 -5.80 -15.56 2.47
C ARG A 46 -4.71 -14.75 3.14
N ILE A 47 -3.70 -14.31 2.38
CA ILE A 47 -2.52 -13.63 2.96
C ILE A 47 -2.79 -12.14 3.15
N ILE A 48 -3.28 -11.46 2.10
CA ILE A 48 -3.56 -10.02 2.15
C ILE A 48 -4.55 -9.67 3.28
N PRO A 49 -5.67 -10.39 3.50
CA PRO A 49 -6.59 -10.09 4.60
C PRO A 49 -5.94 -10.18 5.99
N LYS A 50 -5.05 -11.15 6.21
CA LYS A 50 -4.31 -11.26 7.48
C LYS A 50 -3.35 -10.09 7.69
N ILE A 51 -2.61 -9.70 6.64
CA ILE A 51 -1.75 -8.51 6.70
C ILE A 51 -2.57 -7.26 7.06
N LEU A 52 -3.75 -7.11 6.45
CA LEU A 52 -4.65 -5.99 6.75
C LEU A 52 -5.18 -6.01 8.20
N GLN A 53 -5.40 -7.19 8.77
CA GLN A 53 -5.82 -7.35 10.17
C GLN A 53 -4.72 -6.96 11.17
N GLU A 54 -3.45 -7.17 10.81
CA GLU A 54 -2.30 -6.85 11.66
C GLU A 54 -1.97 -5.35 11.68
N LEU A 55 -2.22 -4.63 10.56
CA LEU A 55 -1.84 -3.22 10.38
C LEU A 55 -2.19 -2.27 11.55
N PRO A 56 -3.38 -2.34 12.20
CA PRO A 56 -3.73 -1.40 13.26
C PRO A 56 -2.80 -1.42 14.48
N ASN A 57 -2.18 -2.57 14.77
CA ASN A 57 -1.29 -2.78 15.92
C ASN A 57 0.16 -3.08 15.50
N ALA A 58 0.47 -2.90 14.22
CA ALA A 58 1.74 -3.33 13.65
C ALA A 58 2.90 -2.40 14.05
N SER A 59 4.12 -2.93 13.94
CA SER A 59 5.34 -2.15 14.13
C SER A 59 5.59 -1.18 12.97
N CYS A 60 6.44 -0.18 13.21
CA CYS A 60 6.91 0.73 12.15
C CYS A 60 7.53 -0.05 10.98
N GLU A 61 8.38 -1.04 11.27
CA GLU A 61 9.03 -1.86 10.24
C GLU A 61 8.01 -2.64 9.41
N PHE A 62 6.99 -3.20 10.05
CA PHE A 62 5.90 -3.89 9.36
C PHE A 62 5.18 -2.95 8.39
N HIS A 63 4.80 -1.73 8.82
CA HIS A 63 4.22 -0.74 7.92
C HIS A 63 5.14 -0.37 6.74
N VAL A 64 6.44 -0.22 6.99
CA VAL A 64 7.41 0.11 5.93
C VAL A 64 7.52 -1.02 4.91
N LEU A 65 7.50 -2.29 5.32
CA LEU A 65 7.53 -3.41 4.38
C LEU A 65 6.20 -3.56 3.63
N VAL A 66 5.06 -3.46 4.33
CA VAL A 66 3.74 -3.60 3.72
C VAL A 66 3.50 -2.49 2.70
N SER A 67 3.83 -1.24 3.02
CA SER A 67 3.67 -0.12 2.08
C SER A 67 4.46 -0.33 0.78
N LYS A 68 5.68 -0.87 0.86
CA LYS A 68 6.49 -1.23 -0.32
C LYS A 68 5.85 -2.37 -1.12
N ALA A 69 5.37 -3.41 -0.45
CA ALA A 69 4.68 -4.52 -1.12
C ALA A 69 3.37 -4.07 -1.79
N PHE A 70 2.64 -3.15 -1.16
CA PHE A 70 1.38 -2.61 -1.65
C PHE A 70 1.56 -1.77 -2.92
N LYS A 71 2.71 -1.11 -3.09
CA LYS A 71 3.06 -0.48 -4.37
C LYS A 71 2.98 -1.51 -5.52
N ILE A 72 3.61 -2.68 -5.35
CA ILE A 72 3.65 -3.74 -6.36
C ILE A 72 2.25 -4.33 -6.59
N LEU A 73 1.47 -4.51 -5.52
CA LEU A 73 0.10 -5.01 -5.58
C LEU A 73 -0.81 -4.08 -6.40
N MET A 74 -0.74 -2.77 -6.14
CA MET A 74 -1.53 -1.76 -6.85
C MET A 74 -1.19 -1.70 -8.35
N GLU A 75 0.10 -1.85 -8.70
CA GLU A 75 0.54 -1.89 -10.11
C GLU A 75 0.04 -3.15 -10.86
N LYS A 76 -0.23 -4.26 -10.16
CA LYS A 76 -0.59 -5.56 -10.74
C LYS A 76 -2.07 -5.91 -10.70
N GLN A 77 -2.96 -4.91 -10.62
CA GLN A 77 -4.41 -5.06 -10.53
C GLN A 77 -4.86 -5.49 -9.11
N ALA A 78 -4.77 -4.53 -8.18
CA ALA A 78 -5.17 -4.71 -6.79
C ALA A 78 -6.70 -4.75 -6.59
N PRO A 79 -7.17 -5.46 -5.55
CA PRO A 79 -8.54 -5.29 -5.08
C PRO A 79 -8.77 -3.85 -4.58
N PRO A 80 -9.99 -3.31 -4.75
CA PRO A 80 -10.29 -1.89 -4.54
C PRO A 80 -10.05 -1.41 -3.11
N ASN A 81 -10.11 -2.31 -2.12
CA ASN A 81 -9.88 -1.98 -0.72
C ASN A 81 -8.43 -1.59 -0.40
N LEU A 82 -7.44 -2.02 -1.19
CA LEU A 82 -6.02 -1.71 -0.91
C LEU A 82 -5.71 -0.22 -1.04
N PHE A 83 -6.42 0.49 -1.92
CA PHE A 83 -6.26 1.93 -2.05
C PHE A 83 -6.62 2.66 -0.75
N HIS A 84 -7.76 2.31 -0.13
CA HIS A 84 -8.15 2.89 1.14
C HIS A 84 -7.17 2.55 2.27
N THR A 85 -6.55 1.36 2.26
CA THR A 85 -5.49 1.04 3.20
C THR A 85 -4.28 1.95 3.04
N VAL A 86 -3.87 2.26 1.80
CA VAL A 86 -2.77 3.21 1.55
C VAL A 86 -3.13 4.61 2.09
N LEU A 87 -4.37 5.05 1.90
CA LEU A 87 -4.85 6.33 2.45
C LEU A 87 -4.92 6.34 3.98
N GLN A 88 -5.23 5.23 4.63
CA GLN A 88 -5.17 5.14 6.10
C GLN A 88 -3.72 5.15 6.60
N GLY A 89 -2.82 4.51 5.87
CA GLY A 89 -1.41 4.40 6.23
C GLY A 89 -0.68 5.74 6.35
N ILE A 90 -1.06 6.75 5.55
CA ILE A 90 -0.44 8.08 5.61
C ILE A 90 -0.76 8.86 6.89
N ASP A 91 -1.74 8.41 7.67
CA ASP A 91 -2.18 9.04 8.92
C ASP A 91 -1.77 8.22 10.16
N VAL A 92 -0.96 7.17 9.98
CA VAL A 92 -0.35 6.42 11.09
C VAL A 92 0.53 7.34 11.94
N ARG A 93 0.49 7.15 13.27
CA ARG A 93 1.19 8.02 14.23
C ARG A 93 2.69 8.06 14.03
N ASP A 94 3.29 6.93 13.67
CA ASP A 94 4.73 6.84 13.43
C ASP A 94 5.10 7.56 12.13
N SER A 95 5.95 8.58 12.24
CA SER A 95 6.31 9.45 11.10
C SER A 95 7.08 8.73 9.99
N ILE A 96 7.86 7.69 10.32
CA ILE A 96 8.62 6.91 9.33
C ILE A 96 7.65 6.03 8.54
N ALA A 97 6.74 5.36 9.25
CA ALA A 97 5.67 4.58 8.63
C ALA A 97 4.78 5.45 7.74
N ALA A 98 4.28 6.58 8.24
CA ALA A 98 3.45 7.51 7.49
C ALA A 98 4.15 8.05 6.24
N SER A 99 5.45 8.36 6.34
CA SER A 99 6.25 8.78 5.18
C SER A 99 6.37 7.67 4.13
N ALA A 100 6.60 6.42 4.55
CA ALA A 100 6.67 5.29 3.63
C ALA A 100 5.33 5.08 2.89
N TRP A 101 4.21 5.19 3.59
CA TRP A 101 2.88 5.17 2.97
C TRP A 101 2.65 6.33 2.00
N MET A 102 3.15 7.53 2.31
CA MET A 102 3.05 8.68 1.41
C MET A 102 3.85 8.47 0.12
N ASP A 103 5.06 7.92 0.22
CA ASP A 103 5.86 7.59 -0.95
C ASP A 103 5.18 6.50 -1.79
N THR A 104 4.55 5.50 -1.16
CA THR A 104 3.70 4.52 -1.86
C THR A 104 2.51 5.20 -2.55
N LEU A 105 1.78 6.08 -1.87
CA LEU A 105 0.64 6.80 -2.46
C LEU A 105 1.04 7.59 -3.71
N ILE A 106 2.17 8.32 -3.63
CA ILE A 106 2.72 9.08 -4.76
C ILE A 106 3.10 8.14 -5.92
N ALA A 107 3.67 6.97 -5.61
CA ALA A 107 4.10 6.01 -6.61
C ALA A 107 2.93 5.37 -7.37
N ILE A 108 1.79 5.14 -6.70
CA ILE A 108 0.62 4.49 -7.29
C ILE A 108 -0.31 5.44 -8.04
N ILE A 109 -0.12 6.77 -7.96
CA ILE A 109 -0.96 7.74 -8.70
C ILE A 109 -1.20 7.34 -10.17
N PRO A 110 -0.19 6.92 -10.97
CA PRO A 110 -0.37 6.59 -12.39
C PRO A 110 -1.31 5.40 -12.69
N VAL A 111 -1.65 4.60 -11.68
CA VAL A 111 -2.55 3.44 -11.81
C VAL A 111 -3.92 3.65 -11.16
N LEU A 112 -4.16 4.83 -10.58
CA LEU A 112 -5.46 5.15 -9.98
C LEU A 112 -6.46 5.54 -11.06
N SER A 113 -7.74 5.23 -10.82
CA SER A 113 -8.82 5.71 -11.67
C SER A 113 -9.00 7.23 -11.55
N GLU A 114 -9.53 7.85 -12.61
CA GLU A 114 -9.96 9.25 -12.60
C GLU A 114 -10.87 9.57 -11.39
N THR A 115 -11.82 8.68 -11.07
CA THR A 115 -12.72 8.84 -9.92
C THR A 115 -11.96 8.92 -8.60
N GLN A 116 -11.01 8.01 -8.34
CA GLN A 116 -10.19 8.02 -7.12
C GLN A 116 -9.36 9.30 -7.03
N ILE A 117 -8.80 9.75 -8.16
CA ILE A 117 -8.02 10.99 -8.17
C ILE A 117 -8.91 12.19 -7.84
N LYS A 118 -10.03 12.36 -8.56
CA LYS A 118 -10.93 13.51 -8.40
C LYS A 118 -11.60 13.56 -7.03
N GLN A 119 -12.02 12.42 -6.51
CA GLN A 119 -12.82 12.38 -5.28
C GLN A 119 -11.98 12.31 -4.01
N GLU A 120 -10.84 11.62 -4.03
CA GLU A 120 -10.06 11.33 -2.83
C GLU A 120 -8.71 12.07 -2.84
N ILE A 121 -7.91 11.91 -3.90
CA ILE A 121 -6.55 12.49 -3.95
C ILE A 121 -6.59 14.02 -4.01
N ILE A 122 -7.47 14.63 -4.82
CA ILE A 122 -7.57 16.10 -4.89
C ILE A 122 -7.97 16.69 -3.53
N ARG A 123 -8.90 16.04 -2.81
CA ARG A 123 -9.28 16.48 -1.45
C ARG A 123 -8.10 16.42 -0.49
N LEU A 124 -7.33 15.32 -0.55
CA LEU A 124 -6.12 15.14 0.25
C LEU A 124 -5.09 16.23 -0.02
N VAL A 125 -4.82 16.52 -1.30
CA VAL A 125 -3.90 17.59 -1.73
C VAL A 125 -4.36 18.95 -1.21
N ASN A 126 -5.65 19.28 -1.36
CA ASN A 126 -6.21 20.54 -0.87
C ASN A 126 -6.01 20.68 0.64
N HIS A 127 -6.21 19.61 1.41
CA HIS A 127 -5.98 19.63 2.85
C HIS A 127 -4.49 19.79 3.21
N LYS A 128 -3.61 19.02 2.58
CA LYS A 128 -2.16 18.99 2.89
C LYS A 128 -1.39 20.22 2.41
N SER A 129 -1.92 20.93 1.42
CA SER A 129 -1.31 22.15 0.85
C SER A 129 -1.58 23.41 1.67
N LEU A 130 -2.53 23.38 2.62
CA LEU A 130 -2.87 24.55 3.44
C LEU A 130 -1.65 25.09 4.20
N LEU A 131 -1.56 26.42 4.35
CA LEU A 131 -0.45 27.07 5.06
C LEU A 131 -0.37 26.68 6.54
N SER A 132 -1.48 26.22 7.13
CA SER A 132 -1.55 25.68 8.48
C SER A 132 -0.88 24.30 8.62
N GLN A 133 -0.58 23.63 7.52
CA GLN A 133 0.04 22.31 7.52
C GLN A 133 1.57 22.38 7.61
N PRO A 134 2.22 21.36 8.19
CA PRO A 134 3.68 21.26 8.20
C PRO A 134 4.31 21.32 6.81
N VAL A 135 5.55 21.81 6.73
CA VAL A 135 6.31 21.93 5.46
C VAL A 135 6.34 20.61 4.68
N LEU A 136 6.60 19.48 5.35
CA LEU A 136 6.63 18.16 4.70
C LEU A 136 5.29 17.76 4.09
N SER A 137 4.17 18.14 4.70
CA SER A 137 2.82 17.92 4.18
C SER A 137 2.60 18.67 2.87
N ARG A 138 3.04 19.94 2.83
CA ARG A 138 2.97 20.78 1.63
C ARG A 138 3.91 20.30 0.51
N ILE A 139 5.10 19.80 0.85
CA ILE A 139 5.99 19.15 -0.13
C ILE A 139 5.32 17.90 -0.71
N ALA A 140 4.70 17.06 0.13
CA ALA A 140 3.98 15.89 -0.33
C ALA A 140 2.81 16.27 -1.27
N SER A 141 2.06 17.34 -0.95
CA SER A 141 1.02 17.83 -1.86
C SER A 141 1.56 18.28 -3.22
N CYS A 142 2.73 18.90 -3.27
CA CYS A 142 3.38 19.27 -4.54
C CYS A 142 3.80 18.03 -5.35
N LYS A 143 4.35 17.00 -4.69
CA LYS A 143 4.70 15.73 -5.35
C LYS A 143 3.46 15.02 -5.92
N LEU A 144 2.37 14.97 -5.15
CA LEU A 144 1.08 14.41 -5.60
C LEU A 144 0.55 15.18 -6.82
N LEU A 145 0.48 16.52 -6.75
CA LEU A 145 0.06 17.35 -7.88
C LEU A 145 0.93 17.12 -9.13
N GLY A 146 2.25 17.03 -8.97
CA GLY A 146 3.15 16.75 -10.09
C GLY A 146 2.85 15.41 -10.77
N LYS A 147 2.45 14.38 -10.02
CA LYS A 147 2.02 13.09 -10.58
C LYS A 147 0.65 13.14 -11.24
N ILE A 148 -0.29 13.88 -10.64
CA ILE A 148 -1.65 14.08 -11.17
C ILE A 148 -1.61 14.85 -12.50
N ALA A 149 -0.76 15.87 -12.61
CA ALA A 149 -0.65 16.73 -13.80
C ALA A 149 -0.24 15.98 -15.07
N VAL A 150 0.36 14.79 -14.94
CA VAL A 150 0.78 13.92 -16.06
C VAL A 150 -0.03 12.62 -16.11
N HIS A 151 -1.16 12.55 -15.42
CA HIS A 151 -1.97 11.35 -15.34
C HIS A 151 -2.73 11.13 -16.65
N LYS A 152 -2.54 9.96 -17.27
CA LYS A 152 -3.09 9.58 -18.57
C LYS A 152 -4.62 9.76 -18.69
N ASP A 153 -5.36 9.50 -17.62
CA ASP A 153 -6.83 9.52 -17.64
C ASP A 153 -7.41 10.91 -17.28
N LEU A 154 -6.56 11.91 -17.05
CA LEU A 154 -6.97 13.29 -16.74
C LEU A 154 -6.65 14.29 -17.86
N ASP A 155 -6.08 13.80 -18.97
CA ASP A 155 -5.71 14.65 -20.07
C ASP A 155 -6.98 15.24 -20.70
N SER A 156 -7.03 16.58 -20.77
CA SER A 156 -8.21 17.33 -21.22
C SER A 156 -8.22 17.55 -22.73
N THR A 157 -7.40 16.80 -23.46
CA THR A 157 -7.25 16.96 -24.92
C THR A 157 -8.29 16.12 -25.67
N GLU A 158 -9.56 16.45 -25.45
CA GLU A 158 -10.65 16.36 -26.43
C GLU A 158 -11.24 17.75 -26.67
#